data_AF-A0A957PJR3-F1
#
_entry.id   AF-A0A957PJR3-F1
#
_cell.length_a   1.000
_cell.length_b   1.000
_cell.length_c   1.000
_cell.angle_alpha   90.00
_cell.angle_beta   90.00
_cell.angle_gamma   90.00
#
_symmetry.space_group_name_H-M   'P 1'
#
loop_
_entity.id
_entity.type
_entity.pdbx_description
1 polymer ?
#
loop_
_entity_poly.entity_id
_entity_poly.type
_entity_poly.pdbx_seq_one_letter_code
_entity_poly.pdbx_strand_id
1 'polypeptide(L)'
;DYYRERMTLPKKNLSFAETQHPYLRAWRTYTELEEPTPDEMVLRARAAYWGMVEAFDAMIGQILDALYANGLAENTLIVYTSDHGDMVGEHGLWWKHVFYEESVRVPLIMHWPEAIAAGQRCDCPISAVDVTATMLDALGAPALPNSDGRSFLGLVSDRRPTPDWADVAFSEYCADQYTPGGSAAERQPQDDTPPTCFQRMVRQNIDGAAWKLIYYHGDEPQLFNLSNDPDELHDLAQSPAHQAVRQQLTARVLDGWDPDEIAQIMAAKRAENKVLAAWARHTHPVDNYRWDLRPEMNRLEDFDPSAIE
;
A
#
# COMPACT_ATOMS: atom_id res chain seq x y z
N ASP A 1 9.69 -26.73 -1.84
CA ASP A 1 9.67 -27.19 -3.24
C ASP A 1 8.36 -26.95 -3.99
N TYR A 2 7.20 -27.13 -3.36
CA TYR A 2 5.88 -26.91 -3.99
C TYR A 2 5.75 -25.63 -4.84
N TYR A 3 6.04 -24.44 -4.26
CA TYR A 3 5.97 -23.18 -4.99
C TYR A 3 7.10 -22.95 -5.97
N ARG A 4 8.31 -23.45 -5.69
CA ARG A 4 9.49 -23.22 -6.54
C ARG A 4 9.28 -23.77 -7.96
N GLU A 5 8.60 -24.90 -8.08
CA GLU A 5 8.30 -25.55 -9.37
C GLU A 5 7.12 -24.91 -10.11
N ARG A 6 6.27 -24.15 -9.41
CA ARG A 6 5.04 -23.52 -9.95
C ARG A 6 5.19 -22.04 -10.22
N MET A 7 6.29 -21.43 -9.76
CA MET A 7 6.50 -20.00 -9.86
C MET A 7 6.93 -19.61 -11.27
N THR A 8 6.41 -18.48 -11.74
CA THR A 8 6.83 -17.87 -13.00
C THR A 8 7.66 -16.62 -12.73
N LEU A 9 8.47 -16.24 -13.73
CA LEU A 9 9.09 -14.92 -13.76
C LEU A 9 8.01 -13.81 -13.79
N PRO A 10 8.38 -12.59 -13.39
CA PRO A 10 7.51 -11.42 -13.47
C PRO A 10 6.96 -11.24 -14.88
N LYS A 11 5.70 -10.84 -14.99
CA LYS A 11 5.07 -10.58 -16.29
C LYS A 11 5.61 -9.31 -16.92
N LYS A 12 5.88 -8.30 -16.08
CA LYS A 12 6.27 -6.94 -16.45
C LYS A 12 7.77 -6.75 -16.28
N ASN A 13 8.60 -7.55 -16.95
CA ASN A 13 10.04 -7.53 -16.70
C ASN A 13 10.75 -6.39 -17.48
N LEU A 14 10.66 -5.16 -16.96
CA LEU A 14 11.32 -3.99 -17.56
C LEU A 14 12.79 -3.88 -17.11
N SER A 15 13.69 -3.78 -18.08
CA SER A 15 15.10 -3.49 -17.81
C SER A 15 15.31 -2.06 -17.31
N PHE A 16 16.47 -1.79 -16.71
CA PHE A 16 16.84 -0.45 -16.31
C PHE A 16 16.96 0.51 -17.52
N ALA A 17 17.34 0.00 -18.69
CA ALA A 17 17.38 0.79 -19.93
C ALA A 17 15.99 1.20 -20.42
N GLU A 18 14.98 0.36 -20.19
CA GLU A 18 13.57 0.63 -20.54
C GLU A 18 12.86 1.50 -19.51
N THR A 19 13.43 1.67 -18.31
CA THR A 19 12.88 2.54 -17.27
C THR A 19 13.11 4.00 -17.63
N GLN A 20 12.05 4.68 -18.08
CA GLN A 20 12.12 6.06 -18.60
C GLN A 20 12.02 7.12 -17.50
N HIS A 21 11.15 6.93 -16.51
CA HIS A 21 10.83 7.99 -15.55
C HIS A 21 12.02 8.30 -14.60
N PRO A 22 12.41 9.58 -14.42
CA PRO A 22 13.57 9.96 -13.60
C PRO A 22 13.52 9.41 -12.18
N TYR A 23 12.37 9.55 -11.50
CA TYR A 23 12.20 8.99 -10.15
C TYR A 23 12.42 7.47 -10.11
N LEU A 24 11.88 6.71 -11.05
CA LEU A 24 12.01 5.25 -11.06
C LEU A 24 13.45 4.82 -11.33
N ARG A 25 14.18 5.56 -12.18
CA ARG A 25 15.62 5.34 -12.38
C ARG A 25 16.39 5.61 -11.11
N ALA A 26 16.17 6.76 -10.49
CA ALA A 26 16.82 7.12 -9.23
C ALA A 26 16.51 6.11 -8.11
N TRP A 27 15.27 5.63 -8.04
CA TRP A 27 14.85 4.58 -7.12
C TRP A 27 15.60 3.27 -7.37
N ARG A 28 15.69 2.82 -8.63
CA ARG A 28 16.44 1.60 -9.01
C ARG A 28 17.92 1.72 -8.70
N THR A 29 18.56 2.85 -9.04
CA THR A 29 19.97 3.10 -8.67
C THR A 29 20.16 3.05 -7.16
N TYR A 30 19.30 3.75 -6.40
CA TYR A 30 19.38 3.80 -4.94
C TYR A 30 19.15 2.43 -4.27
N THR A 31 18.36 1.57 -4.90
CA THR A 31 18.04 0.22 -4.43
C THR A 31 18.92 -0.86 -5.05
N GLU A 32 19.96 -0.48 -5.80
CA GLU A 32 20.91 -1.38 -6.47
C GLU A 32 20.25 -2.34 -7.47
N LEU A 33 19.19 -1.88 -8.16
CA LEU A 33 18.41 -2.61 -9.17
C LEU A 33 18.69 -2.14 -10.62
N GLU A 34 19.89 -1.62 -10.88
CA GLU A 34 20.33 -1.25 -12.23
C GLU A 34 20.59 -2.50 -13.08
N GLU A 35 21.21 -3.51 -12.49
CA GLU A 35 21.42 -4.82 -13.11
C GLU A 35 20.22 -5.74 -12.85
N PRO A 36 19.85 -6.59 -13.82
CA PRO A 36 18.75 -7.53 -13.65
C PRO A 36 19.08 -8.55 -12.55
N THR A 37 18.14 -8.76 -11.63
CA THR A 37 18.24 -9.84 -10.65
C THR A 37 18.22 -11.19 -11.38
N PRO A 38 19.13 -12.13 -11.11
CA PRO A 38 19.14 -13.43 -11.76
C PRO A 38 17.81 -14.17 -11.60
N ASP A 39 17.29 -14.75 -12.69
CA ASP A 39 15.99 -15.45 -12.73
C ASP A 39 15.79 -16.45 -11.57
N GLU A 40 16.82 -17.23 -11.22
CA GLU A 40 16.77 -18.17 -10.10
C GLU A 40 16.48 -17.46 -8.76
N MET A 41 17.10 -16.29 -8.53
CA MET A 41 16.86 -15.49 -7.34
C MET A 41 15.46 -14.90 -7.33
N VAL A 42 14.97 -14.43 -8.49
CA VAL A 42 13.60 -13.92 -8.64
C VAL A 42 12.58 -15.01 -8.31
N LEU A 43 12.72 -16.19 -8.92
CA LEU A 43 11.84 -17.33 -8.69
C LEU A 43 11.89 -17.81 -7.23
N ARG A 44 13.08 -17.82 -6.62
CA ARG A 44 13.25 -18.18 -5.20
C ARG A 44 12.55 -17.18 -4.28
N ALA A 45 12.71 -15.88 -4.52
CA ALA A 45 12.07 -14.84 -3.72
C ALA A 45 10.54 -14.88 -3.84
N ARG A 46 10.01 -15.03 -5.06
CA ARG A 46 8.58 -15.19 -5.31
C ARG A 46 8.02 -16.47 -4.66
N ALA A 47 8.73 -17.59 -4.75
CA ALA A 47 8.33 -18.83 -4.08
C ALA A 47 8.29 -18.67 -2.55
N ALA A 48 9.24 -17.95 -1.97
CA ALA A 48 9.23 -17.64 -0.54
C ALA A 48 8.05 -16.72 -0.15
N TYR A 49 7.78 -15.67 -0.95
CA TYR A 49 6.64 -14.77 -0.74
C TYR A 49 5.31 -15.56 -0.70
N TRP A 50 5.08 -16.44 -1.66
CA TRP A 50 3.86 -17.26 -1.69
C TRP A 50 3.79 -18.26 -0.54
N GLY A 51 4.92 -18.84 -0.14
CA GLY A 51 4.98 -19.68 1.07
C GLY A 51 4.62 -18.91 2.35
N MET A 52 5.02 -17.64 2.46
CA MET A 52 4.61 -16.78 3.58
C MET A 52 3.12 -16.45 3.55
N VAL A 53 2.55 -16.22 2.35
CA VAL A 53 1.11 -16.01 2.19
C VAL A 53 0.33 -17.26 2.63
N GLU A 54 0.74 -18.47 2.22
CA GLU A 54 0.10 -19.72 2.65
C GLU A 54 0.18 -19.93 4.16
N ALA A 55 1.36 -19.71 4.75
CA ALA A 55 1.52 -19.79 6.20
C ALA A 55 0.62 -18.78 6.93
N PHE A 56 0.47 -17.57 6.39
CA PHE A 56 -0.41 -16.53 6.94
C PHE A 56 -1.90 -16.89 6.81
N ASP A 57 -2.31 -17.47 5.69
CA ASP A 57 -3.67 -17.97 5.47
C ASP A 57 -4.04 -19.04 6.51
N ALA A 58 -3.13 -19.99 6.80
CA ALA A 58 -3.34 -20.98 7.85
C ALA A 58 -3.49 -20.35 9.25
N MET A 59 -2.74 -19.29 9.55
CA MET A 59 -2.88 -18.54 10.81
C MET A 59 -4.21 -17.78 10.90
N ILE A 60 -4.70 -17.22 9.78
CA ILE A 60 -6.04 -16.63 9.71
C ILE A 60 -7.10 -17.71 9.98
N GLY A 61 -6.94 -18.90 9.40
CA GLY A 61 -7.81 -20.05 9.64
C GLY A 61 -8.01 -20.34 11.13
N GLN A 62 -6.93 -20.32 11.92
CA GLN A 62 -7.01 -20.54 13.38
C GLN A 62 -7.86 -19.48 14.10
N ILE A 63 -7.77 -18.21 13.67
CA ILE A 63 -8.59 -17.12 14.23
C ILE A 63 -10.06 -17.33 13.86
N LEU A 64 -10.34 -17.71 12.61
CA LEU A 64 -11.70 -17.97 12.14
C LEU A 64 -12.31 -19.18 12.85
N ASP A 65 -11.57 -20.28 12.98
CA ASP A 65 -12.00 -21.48 13.70
C ASP A 65 -12.35 -21.16 15.15
N ALA A 66 -11.54 -20.33 15.83
CA ALA A 66 -11.85 -19.86 17.17
C ALA A 66 -13.15 -19.03 17.21
N LEU A 67 -13.39 -18.14 16.25
CA LEU A 67 -14.66 -17.40 16.17
C LEU A 67 -15.87 -18.32 15.99
N TYR A 68 -15.76 -19.32 15.11
CA TYR A 68 -16.84 -20.30 14.86
C TYR A 68 -17.08 -21.21 16.06
N ALA A 69 -16.03 -21.78 16.65
CA ALA A 69 -16.13 -22.69 17.79
C ALA A 69 -16.76 -22.03 19.03
N ASN A 70 -16.61 -20.71 19.18
CA ASN A 70 -17.19 -19.93 20.27
C ASN A 70 -18.55 -19.29 19.92
N GLY A 71 -19.11 -19.56 18.73
CA GLY A 71 -20.40 -19.01 18.31
C GLY A 71 -20.40 -17.49 18.12
N LEU A 72 -19.24 -16.89 17.85
CA LEU A 72 -19.07 -15.44 17.68
C LEU A 72 -19.14 -14.99 16.21
N ALA A 73 -18.98 -15.92 15.27
CA ALA A 73 -18.84 -15.61 13.84
C ALA A 73 -20.04 -14.82 13.25
N GLU A 74 -21.27 -15.20 13.60
CA GLU A 74 -22.49 -14.60 13.02
C GLU A 74 -22.63 -13.09 13.27
N ASN A 75 -22.16 -12.62 14.44
CA ASN A 75 -22.22 -11.21 14.84
C ASN A 75 -20.84 -10.51 14.79
N THR A 76 -19.90 -11.03 14.00
CA THR A 76 -18.58 -10.43 13.84
C THR A 76 -18.44 -9.89 12.42
N LEU A 77 -18.12 -8.61 12.30
CA LEU A 77 -17.60 -8.04 11.05
C LEU A 77 -16.12 -8.39 10.94
N ILE A 78 -15.78 -9.23 9.97
CA ILE A 78 -14.40 -9.58 9.63
C ILE A 78 -13.98 -8.75 8.43
N VAL A 79 -12.84 -8.07 8.55
CA VAL A 79 -12.21 -7.29 7.47
C VAL A 79 -10.78 -7.77 7.30
N TYR A 80 -10.45 -8.27 6.11
CA TYR A 80 -9.09 -8.62 5.71
C TYR A 80 -8.57 -7.61 4.70
N THR A 81 -7.40 -7.04 4.97
CA THR A 81 -6.71 -6.07 4.11
C THR A 81 -5.21 -6.07 4.36
N SER A 82 -4.46 -5.28 3.59
CA SER A 82 -3.02 -5.03 3.77
C SER A 82 -2.76 -3.51 3.82
N ASP A 83 -1.63 -3.10 4.39
CA ASP A 83 -1.20 -1.71 4.44
C ASP A 83 -0.70 -1.21 3.07
N HIS A 84 0.04 -2.07 2.37
CA HIS A 84 0.51 -1.85 1.01
C HIS A 84 0.68 -3.19 0.29
N GLY A 85 0.98 -3.13 -1.02
CA GLY A 85 1.37 -4.27 -1.83
C GLY A 85 2.88 -4.47 -1.90
N ASP A 86 3.35 -5.27 -2.85
CA ASP A 86 4.77 -5.48 -3.14
C ASP A 86 4.94 -5.71 -4.64
N MET A 87 5.96 -5.09 -5.24
CA MET A 87 6.28 -5.25 -6.66
C MET A 87 6.70 -6.68 -7.00
N VAL A 88 7.32 -7.43 -6.07
CA VAL A 88 7.77 -8.81 -6.23
C VAL A 88 8.46 -9.11 -7.59
N GLY A 89 9.27 -8.17 -8.08
CA GLY A 89 10.02 -8.24 -9.33
C GLY A 89 9.31 -7.65 -10.56
N GLU A 90 8.03 -7.29 -10.47
CA GLU A 90 7.31 -6.61 -11.55
C GLU A 90 7.90 -5.22 -11.81
N HIS A 91 7.89 -4.79 -13.08
CA HIS A 91 8.59 -3.60 -13.59
C HIS A 91 10.11 -3.58 -13.32
N GLY A 92 10.72 -4.71 -12.97
CA GLY A 92 12.11 -4.78 -12.51
C GLY A 92 12.31 -4.15 -11.13
N LEU A 93 11.23 -4.02 -10.35
CA LEU A 93 11.19 -3.39 -9.04
C LEU A 93 10.85 -4.41 -7.94
N TRP A 94 11.27 -4.11 -6.72
CA TRP A 94 10.95 -4.87 -5.52
C TRP A 94 10.40 -3.94 -4.44
N TRP A 95 9.68 -4.51 -3.46
CA TRP A 95 9.09 -3.77 -2.34
C TRP A 95 7.97 -2.83 -2.79
N LYS A 96 7.95 -1.62 -2.24
CA LYS A 96 6.89 -0.61 -2.39
C LYS A 96 7.52 0.77 -2.63
N HIS A 97 6.77 1.85 -2.42
CA HIS A 97 7.16 3.26 -2.65
C HIS A 97 7.05 3.73 -4.12
N VAL A 98 6.40 2.93 -4.95
CA VAL A 98 5.94 3.30 -6.28
C VAL A 98 4.42 3.14 -6.36
N PHE A 99 3.78 3.79 -7.33
CA PHE A 99 2.32 3.77 -7.45
C PHE A 99 1.76 2.80 -8.52
N TYR A 100 2.59 1.88 -9.01
CA TYR A 100 2.15 0.73 -9.82
C TYR A 100 1.18 -0.17 -9.02
N GLU A 101 0.25 -0.84 -9.72
CA GLU A 101 -0.83 -1.66 -9.15
C GLU A 101 -0.29 -2.64 -8.10
N GLU A 102 0.84 -3.29 -8.35
CA GLU A 102 1.44 -4.27 -7.43
C GLU A 102 1.79 -3.69 -6.06
N SER A 103 2.20 -2.42 -6.00
CA SER A 103 2.60 -1.74 -4.77
C SER A 103 1.42 -1.08 -4.04
N VAL A 104 0.40 -0.63 -4.77
CA VAL A 104 -0.71 0.16 -4.19
C VAL A 104 -2.00 -0.61 -3.99
N ARG A 105 -2.26 -1.63 -4.81
CA ARG A 105 -3.50 -2.39 -4.77
C ARG A 105 -3.38 -3.48 -3.73
N VAL A 106 -4.16 -3.34 -2.67
CA VAL A 106 -4.25 -4.30 -1.57
C VAL A 106 -5.56 -5.08 -1.63
N PRO A 107 -5.62 -6.30 -1.09
CA PRO A 107 -6.89 -7.01 -0.95
C PRO A 107 -7.81 -6.26 0.02
N LEU A 108 -9.12 -6.36 -0.20
CA LEU A 108 -10.14 -5.98 0.77
C LEU A 108 -11.26 -7.02 0.71
N ILE A 109 -11.35 -7.85 1.75
CA ILE A 109 -12.39 -8.87 1.88
C ILE A 109 -13.16 -8.58 3.16
N MET A 110 -14.49 -8.54 3.05
CA MET A 110 -15.38 -8.32 4.17
C MET A 110 -16.36 -9.48 4.32
N HIS A 111 -16.57 -9.91 5.56
CA HIS A 111 -17.54 -10.92 5.91
C HIS A 111 -18.33 -10.48 7.13
N TRP A 112 -19.65 -10.42 6.98
CA TRP A 112 -20.58 -10.12 8.07
C TRP A 112 -21.96 -10.72 7.70
N PRO A 113 -22.25 -11.97 8.10
CA PRO A 113 -23.38 -12.75 7.59
C PRO A 113 -24.74 -12.03 7.66
N GLU A 114 -24.99 -11.31 8.74
CA GLU A 114 -26.28 -10.61 8.93
C GLU A 114 -26.42 -9.29 8.16
N ALA A 115 -25.37 -8.84 7.47
CA ALA A 115 -25.33 -7.50 6.86
C ALA A 115 -24.85 -7.50 5.41
N ILE A 116 -23.91 -8.37 5.05
CA ILE A 116 -23.25 -8.40 3.76
C ILE A 116 -23.53 -9.76 3.12
N ALA A 117 -24.25 -9.77 1.99
CA ALA A 117 -24.50 -11.00 1.27
C ALA A 117 -23.21 -11.60 0.71
N ALA A 118 -23.08 -12.92 0.80
CA ALA A 118 -21.89 -13.65 0.34
C ALA A 118 -21.74 -13.59 -1.19
N GLY A 119 -20.49 -13.65 -1.66
CA GLY A 119 -20.17 -13.71 -3.09
C GLY A 119 -20.29 -12.39 -3.86
N GLN A 120 -20.61 -11.29 -3.17
CA GLN A 120 -20.60 -9.96 -3.78
C GLN A 120 -19.19 -9.53 -4.20
N ARG A 121 -19.11 -8.72 -5.26
CA ARG A 121 -17.89 -8.07 -5.72
C ARG A 121 -18.17 -6.60 -5.96
N CYS A 122 -17.30 -5.73 -5.46
CA CYS A 122 -17.35 -4.30 -5.69
C CYS A 122 -16.10 -3.90 -6.49
N ASP A 123 -16.30 -3.33 -7.67
CA ASP A 123 -15.21 -2.90 -8.55
C ASP A 123 -14.93 -1.38 -8.43
N CYS A 124 -15.64 -0.69 -7.53
CA CYS A 124 -15.42 0.72 -7.21
C CYS A 124 -14.04 0.92 -6.54
N PRO A 125 -13.29 1.98 -6.87
CA PRO A 125 -12.11 2.36 -6.12
C PRO A 125 -12.45 2.66 -4.65
N ILE A 126 -11.78 1.97 -3.73
CA ILE A 126 -11.86 2.15 -2.28
C ILE A 126 -10.45 2.41 -1.75
N SER A 127 -10.28 3.39 -0.86
CA SER A 127 -9.00 3.66 -0.20
C SER A 127 -8.94 3.02 1.19
N ALA A 128 -7.74 2.77 1.71
CA ALA A 128 -7.56 2.23 3.06
C ALA A 128 -8.19 3.13 4.15
N VAL A 129 -8.26 4.44 3.93
CA VAL A 129 -8.92 5.38 4.85
C VAL A 129 -10.44 5.19 4.91
N ASP A 130 -11.05 4.71 3.81
CA ASP A 130 -12.48 4.42 3.73
C ASP A 130 -12.86 3.18 4.59
N VAL A 131 -11.91 2.26 4.81
CA VAL A 131 -12.11 1.06 5.65
C VAL A 131 -12.39 1.47 7.09
N THR A 132 -11.61 2.39 7.65
CA THR A 132 -11.83 2.91 9.01
C THR A 132 -13.19 3.58 9.15
N ALA A 133 -13.58 4.41 8.19
CA ALA A 133 -14.89 5.07 8.19
C ALA A 133 -16.05 4.05 8.10
N THR A 134 -15.87 3.00 7.30
CA THR A 134 -16.84 1.90 7.14
C THR A 134 -16.97 1.08 8.42
N MET A 135 -15.87 0.81 9.13
CA MET A 135 -15.91 0.11 10.42
C MET A 135 -16.64 0.93 11.48
N LEU A 136 -16.41 2.24 11.55
CA LEU A 136 -17.12 3.13 12.49
C LEU A 136 -18.61 3.18 12.18
N ASP A 137 -18.98 3.29 10.90
CA ASP A 137 -20.38 3.29 10.47
C ASP A 137 -21.08 1.97 10.80
N ALA A 138 -20.41 0.83 10.58
CA ALA A 138 -20.90 -0.49 10.96
C ALA A 138 -21.18 -0.62 12.47
N LEU A 139 -20.31 -0.02 13.30
CA LEU A 139 -20.47 0.02 14.76
C LEU A 139 -21.48 1.07 15.25
N GLY A 140 -21.99 1.94 14.36
CA GLY A 140 -22.79 3.10 14.75
C GLY A 140 -22.00 4.12 15.58
N ALA A 141 -20.67 4.13 15.45
CA ALA A 141 -19.76 5.03 16.14
C ALA A 141 -19.67 6.38 15.42
N PRO A 142 -19.33 7.48 16.12
CA PRO A 142 -19.09 8.76 15.47
C PRO A 142 -17.87 8.69 14.55
N ALA A 143 -17.89 9.50 13.49
CA ALA A 143 -16.74 9.67 12.62
C ALA A 143 -15.53 10.23 13.39
N LEU A 144 -14.32 9.87 12.94
CA LEU A 144 -13.10 10.47 13.47
C LEU A 144 -12.99 11.94 13.03
N PRO A 145 -12.60 12.86 13.93
CA PRO A 145 -12.37 14.24 13.56
C PRO A 145 -11.24 14.33 12.53
N ASN A 146 -11.43 15.15 11.50
CA ASN A 146 -10.45 15.37 10.42
C ASN A 146 -10.05 14.09 9.64
N SER A 147 -10.95 13.10 9.53
CA SER A 147 -10.73 11.95 8.67
C SER A 147 -11.33 12.19 7.29
N ASP A 148 -10.56 11.87 6.24
CA ASP A 148 -11.01 11.92 4.85
C ASP A 148 -11.74 10.65 4.40
N GLY A 149 -11.83 9.64 5.27
CA GLY A 149 -12.46 8.36 4.97
C GLY A 149 -13.97 8.47 4.81
N ARG A 150 -14.52 7.76 3.82
CA ARG A 150 -15.96 7.67 3.56
C ARG A 150 -16.43 6.24 3.80
N SER A 151 -17.57 6.07 4.45
CA SER A 151 -18.16 4.74 4.59
C SER A 151 -18.68 4.25 3.23
N PHE A 152 -18.21 3.08 2.79
CA PHE A 152 -18.74 2.37 1.64
C PHE A 152 -19.74 1.28 2.05
N LEU A 153 -20.17 1.23 3.32
CA LEU A 153 -21.03 0.15 3.83
C LEU A 153 -22.31 -0.03 2.99
N GLY A 154 -22.92 1.08 2.55
CA GLY A 154 -24.11 1.06 1.68
C GLY A 154 -23.88 0.55 0.25
N LEU A 155 -22.62 0.34 -0.18
CA LEU A 155 -22.30 -0.33 -1.45
C LEU A 155 -22.39 -1.86 -1.33
N VAL A 156 -22.27 -2.41 -0.11
CA VAL A 156 -22.17 -3.87 0.12
C VAL A 156 -23.23 -4.40 1.08
N SER A 157 -24.01 -3.52 1.71
CA SER A 157 -25.02 -3.84 2.73
C SER A 157 -26.22 -2.90 2.67
N ASP A 158 -27.43 -3.46 2.73
CA ASP A 158 -28.69 -2.71 2.80
C ASP A 158 -28.94 -2.07 4.18
N ARG A 159 -28.04 -2.27 5.16
CA ARG A 159 -28.12 -1.62 6.49
C ARG A 159 -27.90 -0.10 6.44
N ARG A 160 -27.41 0.41 5.30
CA ARG A 160 -27.24 1.82 5.01
C ARG A 160 -27.69 2.13 3.58
N PRO A 161 -28.20 3.35 3.31
CA PRO A 161 -28.42 3.79 1.94
C PRO A 161 -27.13 3.73 1.12
N THR A 162 -27.23 3.35 -0.15
CA THR A 162 -26.11 3.41 -1.08
C THR A 162 -25.62 4.85 -1.20
N PRO A 163 -24.34 5.12 -0.90
CA PRO A 163 -23.80 6.47 -0.99
C PRO A 163 -23.63 6.89 -2.45
N ASP A 164 -23.60 8.20 -2.69
CA ASP A 164 -23.07 8.75 -3.95
C ASP A 164 -21.54 8.57 -3.95
N TRP A 165 -21.08 7.48 -4.56
CA TRP A 165 -19.68 7.06 -4.51
C TRP A 165 -18.89 7.71 -5.65
N ALA A 166 -17.92 8.56 -5.31
CA ALA A 166 -17.19 9.34 -6.30
C ALA A 166 -16.19 8.55 -7.17
N ASP A 167 -16.10 7.23 -7.00
CA ASP A 167 -15.21 6.32 -7.74
C ASP A 167 -13.77 6.84 -7.87
N VAL A 168 -13.23 7.35 -6.76
CA VAL A 168 -11.89 7.95 -6.70
C VAL A 168 -11.15 7.43 -5.47
N ALA A 169 -9.86 7.14 -5.67
CA ALA A 169 -8.92 6.80 -4.62
C ALA A 169 -7.64 7.63 -4.79
N PHE A 170 -7.07 8.05 -3.66
CA PHE A 170 -5.78 8.74 -3.59
C PHE A 170 -4.79 7.91 -2.79
N SER A 171 -3.51 8.05 -3.12
CA SER A 171 -2.40 7.51 -2.33
C SER A 171 -1.25 8.50 -2.34
N GLU A 172 -0.56 8.63 -1.21
CA GLU A 172 0.46 9.64 -0.99
C GLU A 172 1.74 8.99 -0.47
N TYR A 173 2.86 9.41 -1.05
CA TYR A 173 4.18 9.01 -0.61
C TYR A 173 5.02 10.28 -0.48
N CYS A 174 5.11 10.76 0.76
CA CYS A 174 5.82 11.97 1.14
C CYS A 174 6.91 11.60 2.14
N ALA A 175 7.89 10.83 1.68
CA ALA A 175 8.94 10.34 2.54
C ALA A 175 10.25 11.09 2.31
N ASP A 176 10.94 11.31 3.42
CA ASP A 176 12.37 11.56 3.41
C ASP A 176 13.09 10.21 3.29
N GLN A 177 14.12 10.15 2.44
CA GLN A 177 15.17 9.11 2.40
C GLN A 177 14.74 7.70 2.87
N TYR A 178 14.16 6.88 1.99
CA TYR A 178 14.02 5.45 2.28
C TYR A 178 15.40 4.83 2.49
N THR A 179 15.57 3.86 3.39
CA THR A 179 16.81 3.07 3.53
C THR A 179 16.44 1.59 3.47
N PRO A 180 16.72 0.87 2.35
CA PRO A 180 16.36 -0.54 2.23
C PRO A 180 17.20 -1.40 3.19
N GLY A 181 16.56 -2.04 4.16
CA GLY A 181 17.21 -3.02 5.05
C GLY A 181 18.11 -2.42 6.14
N GLY A 182 17.82 -2.80 7.40
CA GLY A 182 18.80 -2.85 8.49
C GLY A 182 19.48 -1.54 8.89
N SER A 183 18.84 -0.81 9.83
CA SER A 183 19.40 0.32 10.58
C SER A 183 19.85 1.53 9.74
N ALA A 184 19.12 2.63 9.89
CA ALA A 184 19.58 3.97 9.51
C ALA A 184 20.90 4.39 10.22
N ALA A 185 21.50 3.51 11.03
CA ALA A 185 22.70 3.74 11.82
C ALA A 185 24.00 3.33 11.09
N GLU A 186 23.94 2.48 10.05
CA GLU A 186 25.16 1.90 9.44
C GLU A 186 25.55 2.52 8.08
N ARG A 187 24.63 3.20 7.39
CA ARG A 187 24.99 3.95 6.18
C ARG A 187 25.49 5.34 6.58
N GLN A 188 26.80 5.58 6.44
CA GLN A 188 27.34 6.94 6.49
C GLN A 188 26.67 7.79 5.39
N PRO A 189 26.40 9.08 5.63
CA PRO A 189 25.95 10.00 4.59
C PRO A 189 27.09 10.18 3.58
N GLN A 190 27.19 9.27 2.62
CA GLN A 190 27.86 9.53 1.36
C GLN A 190 26.90 10.41 0.54
N ASP A 191 27.44 11.35 -0.24
CA ASP A 191 26.72 12.39 -1.02
C ASP A 191 25.61 11.89 -1.99
N ASP A 192 25.30 10.60 -2.04
CA ASP A 192 24.16 10.03 -2.77
C ASP A 192 22.88 10.15 -1.95
N THR A 193 22.37 11.38 -1.87
CA THR A 193 21.09 11.68 -1.24
C THR A 193 19.97 10.99 -2.04
N PRO A 194 19.16 10.09 -1.45
CA PRO A 194 18.02 9.52 -2.16
C PRO A 194 17.07 10.64 -2.57
N PRO A 195 16.38 10.52 -3.72
CA PRO A 195 15.47 11.56 -4.17
C PRO A 195 14.41 11.80 -3.10
N THR A 196 14.38 13.01 -2.55
CA THR A 196 13.18 13.50 -1.85
C THR A 196 12.08 13.48 -2.88
N CYS A 197 11.02 12.72 -2.62
CA CYS A 197 9.94 12.64 -3.57
C CYS A 197 8.62 12.77 -2.82
N PHE A 198 7.96 13.88 -3.11
CA PHE A 198 6.59 14.16 -2.71
C PHE A 198 5.73 13.75 -3.89
N GLN A 199 5.11 12.59 -3.75
CA GLN A 199 4.31 12.02 -4.82
C GLN A 199 2.90 11.76 -4.34
N ARG A 200 1.97 11.89 -5.28
CA ARG A 200 0.58 11.58 -5.05
C ARG A 200 -0.01 10.92 -6.28
N MET A 201 -0.79 9.88 -6.06
CA MET A 201 -1.53 9.18 -7.09
C MET A 201 -3.01 9.46 -6.94
N VAL A 202 -3.69 9.64 -8.07
CA VAL A 202 -5.15 9.59 -8.17
C VAL A 202 -5.56 8.48 -9.13
N ARG A 203 -6.48 7.64 -8.69
CA ARG A 203 -7.19 6.65 -9.52
C ARG A 203 -8.65 7.04 -9.58
N GLN A 204 -9.19 7.18 -10.79
CA GLN A 204 -10.57 7.59 -11.00
C GLN A 204 -11.16 6.95 -12.26
N ASN A 205 -12.44 6.59 -12.20
CA ASN A 205 -13.19 6.22 -13.40
C ASN A 205 -13.66 7.48 -14.15
N ILE A 206 -13.33 7.61 -15.43
CA ILE A 206 -13.75 8.70 -16.32
C ILE A 206 -14.34 8.07 -17.59
N ASP A 207 -15.59 8.39 -17.90
CA ASP A 207 -16.32 7.89 -19.07
C ASP A 207 -16.29 6.35 -19.21
N GLY A 208 -16.37 5.63 -18.08
CA GLY A 208 -16.37 4.17 -18.04
C GLY A 208 -15.00 3.51 -18.17
N ALA A 209 -13.91 4.29 -18.25
CA ALA A 209 -12.54 3.79 -18.22
C ALA A 209 -11.86 4.13 -16.88
N ALA A 210 -11.08 3.18 -16.37
CA ALA A 210 -10.28 3.38 -15.16
C ALA A 210 -8.97 4.09 -15.51
N TRP A 211 -8.75 5.27 -14.96
CA TRP A 211 -7.54 6.07 -15.16
C TRP A 211 -6.73 6.17 -13.88
N LYS A 212 -5.41 6.22 -14.03
CA LYS A 212 -4.47 6.47 -12.94
C LYS A 212 -3.46 7.52 -13.36
N LEU A 213 -3.32 8.58 -12.58
CA LEU A 213 -2.27 9.58 -12.73
C LEU A 213 -1.37 9.57 -11.49
N ILE A 214 -0.07 9.57 -11.73
CA ILE A 214 0.94 9.68 -10.69
C ILE A 214 1.63 11.03 -10.86
N TYR A 215 1.54 11.88 -9.84
CA TYR A 215 2.22 13.15 -9.76
C TYR A 215 3.53 13.01 -8.99
N TYR A 216 4.58 13.58 -9.55
CA TYR A 216 5.92 13.67 -8.96
C TYR A 216 6.27 15.15 -8.83
N HIS A 217 6.45 15.65 -7.60
CA HIS A 217 6.82 17.05 -7.43
C HIS A 217 8.22 17.32 -8.02
N GLY A 218 8.27 18.19 -9.03
CA GLY A 218 9.50 18.55 -9.74
C GLY A 218 9.82 17.73 -10.99
N ASP A 219 9.01 16.72 -11.31
CA ASP A 219 9.17 15.85 -12.49
C ASP A 219 7.85 15.79 -13.31
N GLU A 220 7.92 15.21 -14.50
CA GLU A 220 6.75 14.92 -15.32
C GLU A 220 5.84 13.88 -14.64
N PRO A 221 4.51 13.95 -14.78
CA PRO A 221 3.62 12.91 -14.27
C PRO A 221 3.69 11.63 -15.13
N GLN A 222 3.15 10.53 -14.61
CA GLN A 222 2.78 9.36 -15.41
C GLN A 222 1.25 9.25 -15.51
N LEU A 223 0.73 8.78 -16.64
CA LEU A 223 -0.71 8.60 -16.88
C LEU A 223 -0.99 7.23 -17.52
N PHE A 224 -1.87 6.44 -16.91
CA PHE A 224 -2.25 5.12 -17.40
C PHE A 224 -3.76 4.99 -17.55
N ASN A 225 -4.18 4.33 -18.63
CA ASN A 225 -5.56 3.85 -18.81
C ASN A 225 -5.60 2.37 -18.42
N LEU A 226 -5.99 2.07 -17.18
CA LEU A 226 -5.99 0.71 -16.65
C LEU A 226 -7.02 -0.22 -17.31
N SER A 227 -8.03 0.34 -18.00
CA SER A 227 -8.98 -0.47 -18.77
C SER A 227 -8.35 -1.05 -20.04
N ASN A 228 -7.41 -0.33 -20.66
CA ASN A 228 -6.73 -0.77 -21.89
C ASN A 228 -5.31 -1.27 -21.64
N ASP A 229 -4.68 -0.82 -20.56
CA ASP A 229 -3.30 -1.11 -20.15
C ASP A 229 -3.28 -1.48 -18.65
N PRO A 230 -3.87 -2.63 -18.26
CA PRO A 230 -3.91 -3.06 -16.86
C PRO A 230 -2.52 -3.33 -16.28
N ASP A 231 -1.52 -3.52 -17.16
CA ASP A 231 -0.14 -3.79 -16.79
C ASP A 231 0.72 -2.51 -16.70
N GLU A 232 0.16 -1.34 -17.02
CA GLU A 232 0.84 -0.03 -16.88
C GLU A 232 2.16 0.07 -17.65
N LEU A 233 2.19 -0.48 -18.86
CA LEU A 233 3.37 -0.52 -19.71
C LEU A 233 3.47 0.70 -20.64
N HIS A 234 2.36 1.44 -20.81
CA HIS A 234 2.25 2.53 -21.77
C HIS A 234 1.88 3.84 -21.07
N ASP A 235 2.90 4.63 -20.73
CA ASP A 235 2.69 5.97 -20.18
C ASP A 235 2.13 6.94 -21.24
N LEU A 236 0.92 7.44 -20.98
CA LEU A 236 0.19 8.36 -21.84
C LEU A 236 0.41 9.83 -21.45
N ALA A 237 1.27 10.13 -20.47
CA ALA A 237 1.45 11.48 -19.96
C ALA A 237 1.88 12.46 -21.04
N GLN A 238 2.69 12.04 -22.02
CA GLN A 238 3.14 12.90 -23.13
C GLN A 238 2.24 12.84 -24.37
N SER A 239 1.13 12.09 -24.31
CA SER A 239 0.23 11.90 -25.44
C SER A 239 -0.69 13.12 -25.63
N PRO A 240 -0.65 13.82 -26.80
CA PRO A 240 -1.53 14.96 -27.05
C PRO A 240 -3.02 14.59 -27.02
N ALA A 241 -3.36 13.36 -27.43
CA ALA A 241 -4.73 12.84 -27.42
C ALA A 241 -5.31 12.71 -25.99
N HIS A 242 -4.45 12.59 -24.97
CA HIS A 242 -4.85 12.39 -23.58
C HIS A 242 -4.65 13.64 -22.72
N GLN A 243 -4.34 14.78 -23.33
CA GLN A 243 -4.07 16.03 -22.62
C GLN A 243 -5.22 16.46 -21.71
N ALA A 244 -6.48 16.30 -22.14
CA ALA A 244 -7.65 16.68 -21.34
C ALA A 244 -7.76 15.85 -20.06
N VAL A 245 -7.63 14.52 -20.16
CA VAL A 245 -7.65 13.60 -19.01
C VAL A 245 -6.48 13.88 -18.07
N ARG A 246 -5.27 14.09 -18.63
CA ARG A 246 -4.09 14.47 -17.86
C ARG A 246 -4.36 15.74 -17.05
N GLN A 247 -4.84 16.81 -17.68
CA GLN A 247 -5.11 18.08 -17.01
C GLN A 247 -6.17 17.95 -15.92
N GLN A 248 -7.25 17.21 -16.18
CA GLN A 248 -8.31 16.95 -15.20
C GLN A 248 -7.76 16.21 -13.98
N LEU A 249 -6.99 15.14 -14.18
CA LEU A 249 -6.44 14.36 -13.09
C LEU A 249 -5.30 15.08 -12.37
N THR A 250 -4.50 15.89 -13.06
CA THR A 250 -3.49 16.77 -12.42
C THR A 250 -4.17 17.82 -11.54
N ALA A 251 -5.26 18.45 -12.00
CA ALA A 251 -6.01 19.37 -11.15
C ALA A 251 -6.60 18.64 -9.93
N ARG A 252 -7.10 17.41 -10.12
CA ARG A 252 -7.68 16.59 -9.05
C ARG A 252 -6.64 16.15 -8.01
N VAL A 253 -5.46 15.71 -8.46
CA VAL A 253 -4.41 15.20 -7.57
C VAL A 253 -3.77 16.31 -6.75
N LEU A 254 -3.81 17.56 -7.21
CA LEU A 254 -3.29 18.73 -6.47
C LEU A 254 -4.38 19.46 -5.68
N ASP A 255 -5.65 19.08 -5.81
CA ASP A 255 -6.73 19.72 -5.08
C ASP A 255 -6.57 19.47 -3.56
N GLY A 256 -6.50 20.56 -2.80
CA GLY A 256 -6.24 20.53 -1.36
C GLY A 256 -4.87 19.97 -0.95
N TRP A 257 -3.91 19.86 -1.88
CA TRP A 257 -2.61 19.25 -1.64
C TRP A 257 -1.50 20.10 -2.26
N ASP A 258 -0.75 20.81 -1.41
CA ASP A 258 0.36 21.65 -1.81
C ASP A 258 1.70 20.93 -1.56
N PRO A 259 2.40 20.46 -2.62
CA PRO A 259 3.67 19.76 -2.46
C PRO A 259 4.78 20.64 -1.89
N ASP A 260 4.77 21.96 -2.12
CA ASP A 260 5.77 22.88 -1.60
C ASP A 260 5.58 23.07 -0.09
N GLU A 261 4.33 23.16 0.37
CA GLU A 261 4.01 23.20 1.81
C GLU A 261 4.41 21.88 2.49
N ILE A 262 4.08 20.73 1.87
CA ILE A 262 4.47 19.42 2.39
C ILE A 262 5.99 19.28 2.47
N ALA A 263 6.71 19.75 1.45
CA ALA A 263 8.17 19.75 1.45
C ALA A 263 8.74 20.56 2.61
N GLN A 264 8.17 21.73 2.91
CA GLN A 264 8.56 22.56 4.06
C GLN A 264 8.26 21.86 5.40
N ILE A 265 7.08 21.25 5.54
CA ILE A 265 6.69 20.49 6.74
C ILE A 265 7.67 19.33 6.97
N MET A 266 7.99 18.57 5.92
CA MET A 266 8.90 17.43 6.00
C MET A 266 10.32 17.87 6.34
N ALA A 267 10.81 18.97 5.75
CA ALA A 267 12.10 19.54 6.10
C ALA A 267 12.17 19.97 7.59
N ALA A 268 11.11 20.61 8.10
CA ALA A 268 11.02 20.99 9.51
C ALA A 268 11.02 19.76 10.43
N LYS A 269 10.17 18.75 10.14
CA LYS A 269 10.13 17.48 10.88
C LYS A 269 11.49 16.78 10.88
N ARG A 270 12.23 16.81 9.77
CA ARG A 270 13.57 16.22 9.67
C ARG A 270 14.57 16.92 10.59
N ALA A 271 14.55 18.25 10.61
CA ALA A 271 15.40 19.05 11.49
C ALA A 271 15.09 18.76 12.96
N GLU A 272 13.81 18.71 13.32
CA GLU A 272 13.34 18.38 14.68
C GLU A 272 13.71 16.94 15.08
N ASN A 273 13.49 15.96 14.21
CA ASN A 273 13.79 14.56 14.48
C ASN A 273 15.27 14.34 14.84
N LYS A 274 16.21 15.08 14.24
CA LYS A 274 17.63 15.01 14.61
C LYS A 274 17.85 15.43 16.07
N VAL A 275 17.21 16.50 16.50
CA VAL A 275 17.28 17.01 17.88
C VAL A 275 16.59 16.05 18.84
N LEU A 276 15.37 15.59 18.50
CA LEU A 276 14.59 14.67 19.33
C LEU A 276 15.28 13.32 19.49
N ALA A 277 15.84 12.76 18.41
CA ALA A 277 16.58 11.51 18.46
C ALA A 277 17.87 11.65 19.28
N ALA A 278 18.58 12.77 19.16
CA ALA A 278 19.75 13.05 20.00
C ALA A 278 19.36 13.18 21.47
N TRP A 279 18.32 13.95 21.79
CA TRP A 279 17.80 14.09 23.15
C TRP A 279 17.40 12.73 23.73
N ALA A 280 16.56 11.96 23.02
CA ALA A 280 16.07 10.66 23.48
C ALA A 280 17.20 9.66 23.76
N ARG A 281 18.27 9.66 22.94
CA ARG A 281 19.46 8.83 23.18
C ARG A 281 20.24 9.20 24.44
N HIS A 282 20.22 10.46 24.88
CA HIS A 282 20.99 10.92 26.03
C HIS A 282 20.17 10.96 27.33
N THR A 283 18.86 11.19 27.25
CA THR A 283 18.00 11.35 28.42
C THR A 283 17.20 10.11 28.76
N HIS A 284 17.07 9.16 27.84
CA HIS A 284 16.25 7.95 28.01
C HIS A 284 14.89 8.27 28.64
N PRO A 285 14.09 9.14 28.00
CA PRO A 285 12.83 9.60 28.58
C PRO A 285 11.92 8.41 28.85
N VAL A 286 11.17 8.49 29.95
CA VAL A 286 10.16 7.48 30.27
C VAL A 286 9.16 7.41 29.12
N ASP A 287 8.99 6.22 28.56
CA ASP A 287 7.98 5.96 27.55
C ASP A 287 6.63 5.74 28.22
N ASN A 288 5.70 6.67 28.02
CA ASN A 288 4.35 6.58 28.59
C ASN A 288 3.30 6.17 27.55
N TYR A 289 3.71 5.96 26.29
CA TYR A 289 2.77 5.82 25.16
C TYR A 289 2.86 4.46 24.48
N ARG A 290 4.06 3.86 24.40
CA ARG A 290 4.17 2.48 23.91
C ARG A 290 3.68 1.52 24.98
N TRP A 291 2.83 0.59 24.60
CA TRP A 291 2.55 -0.57 25.44
C TRP A 291 3.81 -1.42 25.53
N ASP A 292 4.22 -1.74 26.76
CA ASP A 292 5.26 -2.73 27.02
C ASP A 292 4.75 -4.11 26.59
N LEU A 293 5.03 -4.48 25.34
CA LEU A 293 4.86 -5.83 24.84
C LEU A 293 5.84 -6.73 25.58
N ARG A 294 5.37 -7.36 26.64
CA ARG A 294 6.16 -8.32 27.41
C ARG A 294 6.30 -9.62 26.60
N PRO A 295 7.42 -10.35 26.70
CA PRO A 295 7.60 -11.61 25.97
C PRO A 295 6.42 -12.59 26.14
N GLU A 296 5.79 -12.62 27.32
CA GLU A 296 4.65 -13.48 27.64
C GLU A 296 3.37 -13.07 26.90
N MET A 297 3.26 -11.83 26.43
CA MET A 297 2.13 -11.36 25.60
C MET A 297 2.24 -11.81 24.13
N ASN A 298 3.42 -12.25 23.70
CA ASN A 298 3.71 -12.74 22.35
C ASN A 298 3.97 -14.25 22.29
N ARG A 299 3.88 -14.96 23.41
CA ARG A 299 4.02 -16.42 23.41
C ARG A 299 2.66 -17.08 23.30
N LEU A 300 2.49 -17.88 22.25
CA LEU A 300 1.55 -18.98 22.25
C LEU A 300 2.11 -20.05 23.20
N GLU A 301 1.94 -19.90 24.52
CA GLU A 301 2.54 -20.85 25.49
C GLU A 301 1.93 -22.26 25.41
N ASP A 302 0.93 -22.52 24.55
CA ASP A 302 0.30 -23.82 24.34
C ASP A 302 0.14 -24.22 22.86
N PHE A 303 1.05 -23.81 21.96
CA PHE A 303 1.04 -24.35 20.60
C PHE A 303 1.72 -25.72 20.56
N ASP A 304 0.91 -26.79 20.55
CA ASP A 304 1.36 -28.14 20.25
C ASP A 304 1.48 -28.30 18.72
N PRO A 305 2.70 -28.45 18.16
CA PRO A 305 2.91 -28.60 16.72
C PRO A 305 2.24 -29.86 16.13
N SER A 306 1.85 -30.83 16.96
CA SER A 306 1.12 -32.03 16.52
C SER A 306 -0.35 -31.78 16.18
N ALA A 307 -0.88 -30.59 16.44
CA ALA A 307 -2.25 -30.20 16.11
C ALA A 307 -2.45 -29.77 14.63
N ILE A 308 -1.41 -29.81 13.80
CA ILE A 308 -1.42 -29.39 12.37
C ILE A 308 -1.27 -30.58 11.40
N GLU A 309 -1.17 -31.82 11.88
CA GLU A 309 -1.32 -33.02 11.03
C GLU A 309 -2.78 -33.42 10.82
#